data_AF-A0A3N4IQQ5-F1
#
_entry.id   AF-A0A3N4IQQ5-F1
#
_cell.length_a   1.000
_cell.length_b   1.000
_cell.length_c   1.000
_cell.angle_alpha   90.00
_cell.angle_beta   90.00
_cell.angle_gamma   90.00
#
_symmetry.space_group_name_H-M   'P 1'
#
loop_
_entity.id
_entity.type
_entity.pdbx_description
1 polymer ?
#
loop_
_entity_poly.entity_id
_entity_poly.type
_entity_poly.pdbx_seq_one_letter_code
_entity_poly.pdbx_strand_id
1 'polypeptide(L)'
;MAEPVPDPASSSSQISANRLGLHELPAEIRYEIYSYLSIFTLLQLSHTCRTINADVNNHMILNHDINSRLSICKTALGFRGYGKLTLERPEKAPLSMDDVCWIISDEEYELFKTLHPTQTKWPVQKKEDFVAPDWFCCRKCWRVGRNRSKKNRSRFLSHDYVCSLCT
;
A
#
# COMPACT_ATOMS: atom_id res chain seq x y z
N MET A 1 -1.44 -55.47 -43.28
CA MET A 1 -2.20 -55.44 -42.01
C MET A 1 -1.37 -54.61 -41.06
N ALA A 2 -1.76 -53.36 -40.82
CA ALA A 2 -0.99 -52.40 -40.02
C ALA A 2 -1.52 -52.41 -38.59
N GLU A 3 -0.63 -52.54 -37.61
CA GLU A 3 -0.99 -52.52 -36.19
C GLU A 3 -1.34 -51.09 -35.72
N PRO A 4 -2.33 -50.94 -34.84
CA PRO A 4 -2.71 -49.64 -34.29
C PRO A 4 -1.67 -49.16 -33.26
N VAL A 5 -1.18 -47.94 -33.46
CA VAL A 5 -0.24 -47.27 -32.55
C VAL A 5 -1.01 -46.82 -31.28
N PRO A 6 -0.55 -47.17 -30.07
CA PRO A 6 -1.21 -46.75 -28.83
C PRO A 6 -0.99 -45.25 -28.58
N ASP A 7 -2.09 -44.53 -28.33
CA ASP A 7 -2.09 -43.10 -28.01
C ASP A 7 -1.36 -42.82 -26.68
N PRO A 8 -0.42 -41.86 -26.62
CA PRO A 8 0.27 -41.43 -25.40
C PRO A 8 -0.62 -40.50 -24.54
N ALA A 9 -1.87 -40.87 -24.34
CA ALA A 9 -2.85 -40.09 -23.59
C ALA A 9 -3.19 -40.78 -22.27
N SER A 10 -2.24 -40.86 -21.33
CA SER A 10 -2.55 -41.13 -19.91
C SER A 10 -1.32 -40.93 -19.05
N SER A 11 -1.39 -39.96 -18.14
CA SER A 11 -0.70 -39.85 -16.83
C SER A 11 -0.24 -38.42 -16.50
N SER A 12 -1.00 -37.40 -16.89
CA SER A 12 -0.93 -36.09 -16.23
C SER A 12 -1.62 -36.20 -14.88
N SER A 13 -0.97 -36.87 -13.93
CA SER A 13 -1.37 -36.86 -12.51
C SER A 13 -1.31 -35.40 -12.05
N GLN A 14 -2.46 -34.75 -12.07
CA GLN A 14 -2.65 -33.41 -11.55
C GLN A 14 -2.37 -33.46 -10.05
N ILE A 15 -1.11 -33.23 -9.68
CA ILE A 15 -0.76 -32.77 -8.34
C ILE A 15 -1.46 -31.43 -8.22
N SER A 16 -2.69 -31.47 -7.73
CA SER A 16 -3.40 -30.31 -7.21
C SER A 16 -2.60 -29.93 -5.97
N ALA A 17 -1.48 -29.25 -6.18
CA ALA A 17 -0.68 -28.68 -5.13
C ALA A 17 -1.64 -27.78 -4.37
N ASN A 18 -2.06 -28.25 -3.20
CA ASN A 18 -2.97 -27.55 -2.31
C ASN A 18 -2.43 -26.14 -2.16
N ARG A 19 -3.06 -25.20 -2.86
CA ARG A 19 -2.78 -23.78 -2.71
C ARG A 19 -3.40 -23.42 -1.38
N LEU A 20 -2.66 -23.70 -0.31
CA LEU A 20 -3.05 -23.26 1.01
C LEU A 20 -3.26 -21.76 0.92
N GLY A 21 -4.50 -21.35 1.11
CA GLY A 21 -4.87 -19.96 1.02
C GLY A 21 -4.10 -19.18 2.08
N LEU A 22 -3.67 -17.96 1.79
CA LEU A 22 -3.02 -17.10 2.80
C LEU A 22 -3.86 -17.00 4.09
N HIS A 23 -5.19 -17.10 3.98
CA HIS A 23 -6.15 -17.05 5.09
C HIS A 23 -6.25 -18.35 5.91
N GLU A 24 -5.75 -19.48 5.40
CA GLU A 24 -5.71 -20.76 6.12
C GLU A 24 -4.49 -20.83 7.06
N LEU A 25 -3.53 -19.92 6.89
CA LEU A 25 -2.39 -19.80 7.80
C LEU A 25 -2.84 -19.25 9.17
N PRO A 26 -2.20 -19.70 10.26
CA PRO A 26 -2.34 -19.08 11.58
C PRO A 26 -2.04 -17.57 11.53
N ALA A 27 -2.74 -16.81 12.37
CA ALA A 27 -2.69 -15.35 12.35
C ALA A 27 -1.25 -14.82 12.55
N GLU A 28 -0.48 -15.48 13.41
CA GLU A 28 0.92 -15.14 13.71
C GLU A 28 1.79 -15.16 12.44
N ILE A 29 1.64 -16.21 11.63
CA ILE A 29 2.38 -16.35 10.37
C ILE A 29 1.91 -15.31 9.36
N ARG A 30 0.62 -15.01 9.29
CA ARG A 30 0.11 -13.93 8.43
C ARG A 30 0.71 -12.57 8.82
N TYR A 31 0.77 -12.28 10.11
CA TYR A 31 1.36 -11.04 10.64
C TYR A 31 2.86 -10.94 10.38
N GLU A 32 3.58 -12.05 10.50
CA GLU A 32 4.98 -12.12 10.12
C GLU A 32 5.18 -11.81 8.64
N ILE A 33 4.37 -12.41 7.74
CA ILE A 33 4.38 -12.08 6.30
C ILE A 33 4.09 -10.60 6.07
N TYR A 34 3.07 -10.03 6.73
CA TYR A 34 2.72 -8.61 6.60
C TYR A 34 3.84 -7.68 7.07
N SER A 35 4.66 -8.11 8.03
CA SER A 35 5.79 -7.31 8.52
C SER A 35 6.90 -7.11 7.47
N TYR A 36 6.97 -7.98 6.45
CA TYR A 36 7.89 -7.87 5.32
C TYR A 36 7.34 -7.01 4.17
N LEU A 37 6.07 -6.62 4.23
CA LEU A 37 5.43 -5.81 3.20
C LEU A 37 5.55 -4.32 3.54
N SER A 38 5.67 -3.48 2.51
CA SER A 38 5.56 -2.04 2.69
C SER A 38 4.16 -1.65 3.11
N ILE A 39 4.03 -0.49 3.76
CA ILE A 39 2.71 0.05 4.10
C ILE A 39 1.85 0.29 2.85
N PHE A 40 2.47 0.67 1.73
CA PHE A 40 1.75 0.90 0.48
C PHE A 40 1.19 -0.40 -0.07
N THR A 41 1.96 -1.48 -0.05
CA THR A 41 1.50 -2.81 -0.44
C THR A 41 0.38 -3.31 0.49
N LEU A 42 0.54 -3.14 1.81
CA LEU A 42 -0.51 -3.50 2.77
C LEU A 42 -1.81 -2.72 2.54
N LEU A 43 -1.71 -1.44 2.21
CA LEU A 43 -2.86 -0.63 1.82
C LEU A 43 -3.57 -1.23 0.60
N GLN A 44 -2.85 -1.54 -0.48
CA GLN A 44 -3.43 -2.17 -1.68
C GLN A 44 -4.10 -3.51 -1.37
N LEU A 45 -3.44 -4.36 -0.57
CA LEU A 45 -3.99 -5.65 -0.15
C LEU A 45 -5.24 -5.49 0.73
N SER A 46 -5.27 -4.50 1.62
CA SER A 46 -6.44 -4.22 2.45
C SER A 46 -7.66 -3.78 1.63
N HIS A 47 -7.45 -3.07 0.52
CA HIS A 47 -8.54 -2.65 -0.37
C HIS A 47 -9.08 -3.79 -1.24
N THR A 48 -8.28 -4.81 -1.50
CA THR A 48 -8.66 -5.94 -2.37
C THR A 48 -9.15 -7.15 -1.58
N CYS A 49 -8.74 -7.32 -0.32
CA CYS A 49 -9.11 -8.47 0.50
C CYS A 49 -9.64 -8.06 1.89
N ARG A 50 -10.92 -8.40 2.15
CA ARG A 50 -11.58 -8.12 3.44
C ARG A 50 -10.90 -8.80 4.63
N THR A 51 -10.37 -10.00 4.44
CA THR A 51 -9.65 -10.73 5.50
C THR A 51 -8.38 -9.99 5.89
N ILE A 52 -7.58 -9.55 4.91
CA ILE A 52 -6.36 -8.78 5.15
C ILE A 52 -6.71 -7.44 5.80
N ASN A 53 -7.78 -6.77 5.34
CA ASN A 53 -8.25 -5.54 5.95
C ASN A 53 -8.62 -5.73 7.44
N ALA A 54 -9.34 -6.80 7.77
CA ALA A 54 -9.69 -7.11 9.16
C ALA A 54 -8.44 -7.38 10.00
N ASP A 55 -7.52 -8.21 9.49
CA ASP A 55 -6.26 -8.55 10.15
C ASP A 55 -5.41 -7.31 10.43
N VAL A 56 -5.21 -6.45 9.42
CA VAL A 56 -4.43 -5.21 9.54
C VAL A 56 -5.08 -4.26 10.53
N ASN A 57 -6.38 -4.01 10.43
CA ASN A 57 -7.05 -3.08 11.35
C ASN A 57 -7.01 -3.60 12.79
N ASN A 58 -7.36 -4.86 13.02
CA ASN A 58 -7.38 -5.45 14.36
C ASN A 58 -5.99 -5.43 15.01
N HIS A 59 -4.93 -5.73 14.24
CA HIS A 59 -3.58 -5.82 14.80
C HIS A 59 -2.86 -4.46 14.94
N MET A 60 -3.23 -3.47 14.13
CA MET A 60 -2.75 -2.09 14.28
C MET A 60 -3.19 -1.46 15.59
N ILE A 61 -4.42 -1.72 16.02
CA ILE A 61 -5.01 -1.12 17.24
C ILE A 61 -4.41 -1.75 18.50
N LEU A 62 -4.24 -3.08 18.50
CA LEU A 62 -3.86 -3.84 19.70
C LEU A 62 -2.39 -3.63 20.13
N ASN A 63 -1.52 -3.15 19.24
CA ASN A 63 -0.09 -2.96 19.55
C ASN A 63 0.29 -1.51 19.89
N HIS A 64 -0.65 -0.76 20.45
CA HIS A 64 -0.37 0.58 20.98
C HIS A 64 0.49 0.56 22.26
N ASP A 65 0.74 -0.61 22.83
CA ASP A 65 1.80 -0.75 23.83
C ASP A 65 3.15 -0.50 23.16
N ILE A 66 3.79 0.60 23.57
CA ILE A 66 5.09 1.08 23.06
C ILE A 66 6.16 -0.02 23.15
N ASN A 67 5.99 -1.00 24.03
CA ASN A 67 6.94 -2.08 24.27
C ASN A 67 6.63 -3.40 23.54
N SER A 68 5.47 -3.53 22.88
CA SER A 68 5.16 -4.76 22.13
C SER A 68 6.01 -4.83 20.86
N ARG A 69 6.87 -5.86 20.79
CA ARG A 69 7.83 -6.15 19.69
C ARG A 69 7.14 -6.55 18.37
N LEU A 70 5.82 -6.60 18.34
CA LEU A 70 5.02 -7.13 17.23
C LEU A 70 4.13 -6.10 16.55
N SER A 71 4.40 -4.79 16.65
CA SER A 71 3.60 -3.87 15.83
C SER A 71 4.05 -3.98 14.37
N ILE A 72 3.24 -4.64 13.54
CA ILE A 72 3.45 -4.78 12.08
C ILE A 72 3.82 -3.42 11.47
N CYS A 73 3.30 -2.31 12.00
CA CYS A 73 3.56 -0.96 11.51
C CYS A 73 4.88 -0.31 11.99
N LYS A 74 5.49 -0.75 13.10
CA LYS A 74 6.86 -0.33 13.43
C LYS A 74 7.85 -0.95 12.44
N THR A 75 7.56 -2.16 11.96
CA THR A 75 8.39 -2.88 11.00
C THR A 75 8.04 -2.55 9.55
N ALA A 76 6.76 -2.30 9.25
CA ALA A 76 6.29 -1.99 7.91
C ALA A 76 6.94 -0.69 7.44
N LEU A 77 7.82 -0.85 6.46
CA LEU A 77 8.56 0.25 5.87
C LEU A 77 7.58 1.30 5.33
N GLY A 78 7.83 2.55 5.69
CA GLY A 78 7.09 3.67 5.14
C GLY A 78 5.90 4.18 5.96
N PHE A 79 5.57 3.62 7.12
CA PHE A 79 4.40 4.08 7.91
C PHE A 79 4.56 5.49 8.52
N ARG A 80 3.49 6.31 8.50
CA ARG A 80 3.46 7.69 9.03
C ARG A 80 2.98 7.74 10.50
N GLY A 81 3.78 7.28 11.46
CA GLY A 81 3.55 7.47 12.91
C GLY A 81 4.91 7.61 13.62
N TYR A 82 5.18 8.51 14.56
CA TYR A 82 4.50 8.79 15.83
C TYR A 82 4.75 10.25 16.24
N GLY A 83 3.72 11.11 16.20
CA GLY A 83 3.89 12.50 16.66
C GLY A 83 2.69 13.13 17.37
N LYS A 84 1.46 12.68 17.09
CA LYS A 84 0.24 13.15 17.78
C LYS A 84 -1.08 12.44 17.40
N LEU A 85 -1.05 11.48 16.47
CA LEU A 85 -2.25 10.90 15.85
C LEU A 85 -2.98 9.83 16.69
N THR A 86 -2.54 9.57 17.91
CA THR A 86 -2.96 8.39 18.67
C THR A 86 -4.16 8.62 19.60
N LEU A 87 -4.86 9.75 19.49
CA LEU A 87 -6.08 9.99 20.28
C LEU A 87 -7.36 10.11 19.46
N GLU A 88 -7.28 10.28 18.13
CA GLU A 88 -8.48 10.57 17.33
C GLU A 88 -8.70 9.65 16.12
N ARG A 89 -7.79 8.70 15.82
CA ARG A 89 -8.13 7.71 14.79
C ARG A 89 -9.30 6.89 15.36
N PRO A 90 -10.47 6.86 14.68
CA PRO A 90 -11.54 5.96 15.09
C PRO A 90 -10.96 4.56 15.14
N GLU A 91 -11.27 3.80 16.19
CA GLU A 91 -10.72 2.46 16.44
C GLU A 91 -10.92 1.47 15.28
N LYS A 92 -11.56 1.84 14.17
CA LYS A 92 -11.83 0.96 13.02
C LYS A 92 -11.65 1.65 11.67
N ALA A 93 -10.94 2.77 11.61
CA ALA A 93 -10.72 3.45 10.33
C ALA A 93 -9.73 2.65 9.47
N PRO A 94 -10.10 2.25 8.23
CA PRO A 94 -9.24 1.47 7.35
C PRO A 94 -7.91 2.18 7.08
N LEU A 95 -6.89 1.42 6.69
CA LEU A 95 -5.66 2.01 6.16
C LEU A 95 -6.01 3.00 5.05
N SER A 96 -5.30 4.12 5.04
CA SER A 96 -5.49 5.18 4.08
C SER A 96 -4.14 5.67 3.57
N MET A 97 -4.15 6.44 2.48
CA MET A 97 -2.93 7.07 1.99
C MET A 97 -2.28 8.03 3.02
N ASP A 98 -3.03 8.53 4.01
CA ASP A 98 -2.46 9.29 5.14
C ASP A 98 -1.49 8.49 6.00
N ASP A 99 -1.58 7.17 5.95
CA ASP A 99 -0.71 6.27 6.68
C ASP A 99 0.60 6.00 5.93
N VAL A 100 0.69 6.37 4.65
CA VAL A 100 1.87 6.16 3.79
C VAL A 100 2.79 7.39 3.84
N CYS A 101 3.99 7.22 4.39
CA CYS A 101 5.03 8.24 4.47
C CYS A 101 6.14 8.06 3.43
N TRP A 102 6.45 6.81 3.07
CA TRP A 102 7.50 6.49 2.10
C TRP A 102 7.10 5.30 1.22
N ILE A 103 7.57 5.33 -0.01
CA ILE A 103 7.58 4.22 -0.95
C ILE A 103 8.94 3.54 -0.90
N ILE A 104 9.02 2.24 -1.17
CA ILE A 104 10.27 1.46 -1.01
C ILE A 104 10.92 1.02 -2.32
N SER A 105 10.27 1.20 -3.47
CA SER A 105 10.86 0.85 -4.77
C SER A 105 10.34 1.69 -5.93
N ASP A 106 11.01 1.61 -7.07
CA ASP A 106 10.57 2.25 -8.32
C ASP A 106 9.26 1.64 -8.83
N GLU A 107 9.03 0.34 -8.65
CA GLU A 107 7.77 -0.31 -9.02
C GLU A 107 6.60 0.25 -8.22
N GLU A 108 6.77 0.41 -6.91
CA GLU A 108 5.77 1.04 -6.06
C GLU A 108 5.56 2.52 -6.41
N TYR A 109 6.61 3.23 -6.80
CA TYR A 109 6.51 4.62 -7.23
C TYR A 109 5.69 4.76 -8.51
N GLU A 110 5.93 3.91 -9.50
CA GLU A 110 5.16 3.90 -10.73
C GLU A 110 3.70 3.47 -10.47
N LEU A 111 3.48 2.45 -9.64
CA LEU A 111 2.13 2.06 -9.22
C LEU A 111 1.41 3.20 -8.49
N PHE A 112 2.10 3.91 -7.59
CA PHE A 112 1.56 5.08 -6.91
C PHE A 112 1.16 6.16 -7.90
N LYS A 113 1.98 6.45 -8.91
CA LYS A 113 1.64 7.41 -9.97
C LYS A 113 0.41 6.99 -10.77
N THR A 114 0.26 5.70 -11.05
CA THR A 114 -0.91 5.16 -11.75
C THR A 114 -2.18 5.30 -10.91
N LEU A 115 -2.12 5.01 -9.60
CA LEU A 115 -3.27 5.07 -8.70
C LEU A 115 -3.61 6.50 -8.24
N HIS A 116 -2.61 7.37 -8.18
CA HIS A 116 -2.72 8.75 -7.74
C HIS A 116 -2.09 9.69 -8.77
N PRO A 117 -2.67 9.77 -9.99
CA PRO A 117 -2.13 10.60 -11.05
C PRO A 117 -2.09 12.05 -10.59
N THR A 118 -0.90 12.63 -10.57
CA THR A 118 -0.75 14.05 -10.25
C THR A 118 -1.40 14.86 -11.35
N GLN A 119 -2.36 15.72 -11.01
CA GLN A 119 -2.96 16.62 -11.99
C GLN A 119 -1.89 17.63 -12.44
N THR A 120 -1.25 17.35 -13.57
CA THR A 120 -0.25 18.23 -14.19
C THR A 120 -0.87 19.48 -14.80
N LYS A 121 -2.18 19.42 -15.12
CA LYS A 121 -2.97 20.56 -15.59
C LYS A 121 -4.17 20.73 -14.70
N TRP A 122 -4.09 21.72 -13.82
CA TRP A 122 -5.24 22.18 -13.07
C TRP A 122 -6.27 22.76 -14.04
N PRO A 123 -7.49 22.20 -14.15
CA PRO A 123 -8.56 22.94 -14.79
C PRO A 123 -8.74 24.25 -14.01
N VAL A 124 -8.79 25.38 -14.72
CA VAL A 124 -9.14 26.68 -14.15
C VAL A 124 -10.50 26.50 -13.45
N GLN A 125 -10.48 26.44 -12.12
CA GLN A 125 -11.61 25.94 -11.33
C GLN A 125 -12.86 26.81 -11.49
N LYS A 126 -13.98 26.18 -11.87
CA LYS A 126 -15.32 26.61 -11.47
C LYS A 126 -15.53 26.22 -10.00
N LYS A 127 -16.31 27.02 -9.28
CA LYS A 127 -16.18 27.27 -7.83
C LYS A 127 -16.61 26.12 -6.89
N GLU A 128 -17.12 24.98 -7.39
CA GLU A 128 -17.93 24.08 -6.55
C GLU A 128 -17.57 22.58 -6.60
N ASP A 129 -16.59 22.16 -7.40
CA ASP A 129 -16.26 20.73 -7.48
C ASP A 129 -15.18 20.31 -6.47
N PHE A 130 -15.50 19.28 -5.69
CA PHE A 130 -14.60 18.64 -4.71
C PHE A 130 -13.24 18.33 -5.33
N VAL A 131 -12.21 19.03 -4.87
CA VAL A 131 -10.83 18.84 -5.33
C VAL A 131 -10.26 17.65 -4.58
N ALA A 132 -10.05 16.53 -5.27
CA ALA A 132 -9.34 15.39 -4.69
C ALA A 132 -7.98 15.84 -4.12
N PRO A 133 -7.52 15.26 -3.00
CA PRO A 133 -6.23 15.63 -2.42
C PRO A 133 -5.09 15.31 -3.39
N ASP A 134 -4.24 16.30 -3.70
CA ASP A 134 -3.04 16.09 -4.52
C ASP A 134 -1.96 15.40 -3.69
N TRP A 135 -1.96 14.08 -3.78
CA TRP A 135 -0.84 13.26 -3.33
C TRP A 135 0.35 13.45 -4.26
N PHE A 136 1.55 13.45 -3.68
CA PHE A 136 2.79 13.44 -4.43
C PHE A 136 3.78 12.47 -3.78
N CYS A 137 4.70 11.95 -4.59
CA CYS A 137 5.84 11.16 -4.12
C CYS A 137 7.13 11.78 -4.66
N CYS A 138 8.14 11.94 -3.80
CA CYS A 138 9.44 12.46 -4.22
C CYS A 138 10.29 11.36 -4.84
N ARG A 139 10.81 11.55 -6.06
CA ARG A 139 11.65 10.52 -6.70
C ARG A 139 13.02 10.34 -6.05
N LYS A 140 13.57 11.38 -5.41
CA LYS A 140 14.90 11.32 -4.77
C LYS A 140 14.92 10.59 -3.43
N CYS A 141 13.86 10.73 -2.63
CA CYS A 141 13.81 10.17 -1.27
C CYS A 141 12.58 9.31 -1.01
N TRP A 142 11.74 9.08 -2.02
CA TRP A 142 10.52 8.27 -2.00
C TRP A 142 9.47 8.69 -0.96
N ARG A 143 9.60 9.90 -0.43
CA ARG A 143 8.65 10.44 0.54
C ARG A 143 7.32 10.78 -0.12
N VAL A 144 6.24 10.24 0.44
CA VAL A 144 4.85 10.53 0.07
C VAL A 144 4.30 11.66 0.94
N GLY A 145 3.58 12.59 0.32
CA GLY A 145 2.97 13.72 1.01
C GLY A 145 1.68 14.21 0.35
N ARG A 146 0.92 15.02 1.11
CA ARG A 146 -0.23 15.77 0.59
C ARG A 146 0.14 17.22 0.33
N ASN A 147 -0.29 17.77 -0.80
CA ASN A 147 -0.26 19.21 -1.02
C ASN A 147 -1.38 19.90 -0.23
N ARG A 148 -1.08 20.35 0.99
CA ARG A 148 -2.06 21.04 1.85
C ARG A 148 -2.30 22.50 1.50
N SER A 149 -1.44 23.12 0.67
CA SER A 149 -1.47 24.57 0.46
C SER A 149 -1.79 24.92 -1.00
N LYS A 150 -2.93 25.58 -1.19
CA LYS A 150 -3.24 26.26 -2.47
C LYS A 150 -2.16 27.27 -2.87
N LYS A 151 -1.47 27.88 -1.88
CA LYS A 151 -0.45 28.92 -2.09
C LYS A 151 0.90 28.39 -2.61
N ASN A 152 1.23 27.12 -2.39
CA ASN A 152 2.50 26.52 -2.83
C ASN A 152 2.38 25.70 -4.13
N ARG A 153 1.25 25.77 -4.84
CA ARG A 153 0.99 24.98 -6.05
C ARG A 153 1.94 25.30 -7.21
N SER A 154 2.50 26.51 -7.27
CA SER A 154 3.42 26.91 -8.34
C SER A 154 4.84 26.34 -8.22
N ARG A 155 5.23 25.77 -7.06
CA ARG A 155 6.60 25.26 -6.85
C ARG A 155 6.83 23.82 -7.34
N PHE A 156 5.80 23.11 -7.80
CA PHE A 156 5.88 21.68 -8.13
C PHE A 156 5.59 21.38 -9.61
N LEU A 157 5.89 22.31 -10.52
CA LEU A 157 5.59 22.18 -11.96
C LEU A 157 6.68 21.49 -12.79
N SER A 158 7.78 21.04 -12.20
CA SER A 158 8.80 20.26 -12.93
C SER A 158 8.57 18.76 -12.76
N HIS A 159 8.86 17.99 -13.80
CA HIS A 159 8.65 16.53 -13.90
C HIS A 159 9.42 15.70 -12.85
N ASP A 160 10.26 16.34 -12.03
CA ASP A 160 11.19 15.67 -11.13
C ASP A 160 10.83 15.77 -9.64
N TYR A 161 9.58 16.14 -9.29
CA TYR A 161 9.01 16.23 -7.93
C TYR A 161 10.02 16.04 -6.79
N VAL A 162 10.87 17.04 -6.58
CA VAL A 162 11.85 17.03 -5.48
C VAL A 162 11.14 17.65 -4.28
N CYS A 163 11.00 16.90 -3.18
CA CYS A 163 10.44 17.47 -1.97
C CYS A 163 11.39 18.54 -1.42
N SER A 164 10.87 19.46 -0.60
CA SER A 164 11.65 20.56 -0.01
C SER A 164 12.79 20.12 0.91
N LEU A 165 12.92 18.83 1.19
CA LEU A 165 14.02 18.25 1.97
C LEU A 165 15.15 17.70 1.09
N CYS A 166 14.95 17.66 -0.23
CA CYS A 166 15.90 17.14 -1.20
C CYS A 166 16.40 18.22 -2.19
N THR A 167 16.08 19.48 -1.89
CA THR A 167 16.56 20.69 -2.59
C THR A 167 17.94 21.09 -2.13
#